data_AF-A0A4Y8SVQ8-F1
#
_entry.id   AF-A0A4Y8SVQ8-F1
#
_cell.length_a   1.000
_cell.length_b   1.000
_cell.length_c   1.000
_cell.angle_alpha   90.00
_cell.angle_beta   90.00
_cell.angle_gamma   90.00
#
_symmetry.space_group_name_H-M   'P 1'
#
loop_
_entity.id
_entity.type
_entity.pdbx_description
1 polymer ?
#
loop_
_entity_poly.entity_id
_entity_poly.type
_entity_poly.pdbx_seq_one_letter_code
_entity_poly.pdbx_strand_id
1 'polypeptide(L)'
;MNLTSIVKQDVMDELRKGNTEVLKGLPPVLAMQYGLRLQQEAGSYIEESLVNDSELSKAMINRLQDGEIKERLIKEIEAEEKAHAERVAIAQKITKEVTS
;
A
#
# COMPACT_ATOMS: atom_id res chain seq x y z
N MET A 1 0.83 -28.07 2.84
CA MET A 1 2.17 -28.48 2.34
C MET A 1 3.20 -27.64 3.08
N ASN A 2 4.10 -28.24 3.85
CA ASN A 2 5.19 -27.53 4.54
C ASN A 2 6.34 -27.30 3.56
N LEU A 3 6.49 -26.05 3.08
CA LEU A 3 7.50 -25.63 2.10
C LEU A 3 8.87 -25.31 2.73
N THR A 4 9.07 -25.62 4.01
CA THR A 4 10.23 -25.21 4.80
C THR A 4 11.48 -26.09 4.62
N SER A 5 11.45 -27.14 3.80
CA SER A 5 12.54 -28.15 3.75
C SER A 5 13.39 -28.18 2.47
N ILE A 6 13.17 -27.28 1.49
CA ILE A 6 13.88 -27.33 0.18
C ILE A 6 14.75 -26.10 -0.09
N VAL A 7 15.09 -25.32 0.94
CA VAL A 7 16.10 -24.27 0.83
C VAL A 7 17.45 -24.88 1.21
N LYS A 8 18.28 -25.20 0.20
CA LYS A 8 19.64 -25.70 0.42
C LYS A 8 20.52 -24.56 0.90
N GLN A 9 21.17 -24.76 2.04
CA GLN A 9 22.09 -23.78 2.65
C GLN A 9 23.20 -23.38 1.65
N ASP A 10 23.73 -24.35 0.90
CA ASP A 10 24.79 -24.13 -0.09
C ASP A 10 24.38 -23.15 -1.20
N VAL A 11 23.11 -23.18 -1.62
CA VAL A 11 22.57 -22.26 -2.64
C VAL A 11 22.39 -20.86 -2.04
N MET A 12 21.96 -20.77 -0.78
CA MET A 12 21.87 -19.47 -0.08
C MET A 12 23.27 -18.85 0.12
N ASP A 13 24.28 -19.63 0.45
CA ASP A 13 25.65 -19.14 0.67
C ASP A 13 26.27 -18.58 -0.62
N GLU A 14 26.03 -19.21 -1.76
CA GLU A 14 26.42 -18.69 -3.08
C GLU A 14 25.61 -17.45 -3.46
N LEU A 15 24.32 -17.40 -3.14
CA LEU A 15 23.48 -16.23 -3.39
C LEU A 15 23.89 -15.02 -2.54
N ARG A 16 24.32 -15.22 -1.29
CA ARG A 16 24.89 -14.14 -0.46
C ARG A 16 26.18 -13.58 -1.03
N LYS A 17 26.95 -14.38 -1.78
CA LYS A 17 28.14 -13.93 -2.52
C LYS A 17 27.81 -13.23 -3.85
N GLY A 18 26.53 -13.11 -4.20
CA GLY A 18 26.07 -12.50 -5.46
C GLY A 18 26.11 -13.43 -6.66
N ASN A 19 26.35 -14.73 -6.46
CA ASN A 19 26.37 -15.70 -7.54
C ASN A 19 24.94 -16.13 -7.90
N THR A 20 24.38 -15.50 -8.94
CA THR A 20 23.02 -15.82 -9.43
C THR A 20 23.00 -17.05 -10.35
N GLU A 21 24.15 -17.63 -10.67
CA GLU A 21 24.22 -18.80 -11.55
C GLU A 21 23.62 -20.05 -10.91
N VAL A 22 23.61 -20.12 -9.58
CA VAL A 22 22.97 -21.21 -8.82
C VAL A 22 21.44 -21.20 -8.95
N LEU A 23 20.86 -20.10 -9.43
CA LEU A 23 19.42 -20.01 -9.75
C LEU A 23 19.11 -20.45 -11.18
N LYS A 24 20.11 -20.53 -12.07
CA LYS A 24 19.92 -20.97 -13.45
C LYS A 24 19.58 -22.46 -13.46
N GLY A 25 18.43 -22.80 -14.02
CA GLY A 25 17.94 -24.19 -14.08
C GLY A 25 17.07 -24.61 -12.89
N LEU A 26 16.87 -23.75 -11.89
CA LEU A 26 15.86 -23.99 -10.86
C LEU A 26 14.45 -23.66 -11.39
N PRO A 27 13.43 -24.44 -10.98
CA PRO A 27 12.03 -24.07 -11.16
C PRO A 27 11.76 -22.65 -10.64
N PRO A 28 10.98 -21.81 -11.35
CA PRO A 28 10.70 -20.43 -10.96
C PRO A 28 10.18 -20.28 -9.53
N VAL A 29 9.39 -21.24 -9.07
CA VAL A 29 8.85 -21.29 -7.70
C VAL A 29 9.97 -21.39 -6.66
N LEU A 30 11.01 -22.17 -6.92
CA LEU A 30 12.14 -22.30 -6.00
C LEU A 30 13.01 -21.04 -6.01
N ALA A 31 13.31 -20.49 -7.20
CA ALA A 31 14.07 -19.24 -7.30
C ALA A 31 13.39 -18.09 -6.53
N MET A 32 12.07 -17.99 -6.58
CA MET A 32 11.29 -17.02 -5.81
C MET A 32 11.41 -17.27 -4.29
N GLN A 33 11.37 -18.52 -3.83
CA GLN A 33 11.55 -18.85 -2.42
C GLN A 33 12.94 -18.45 -1.89
N TYR A 34 14.00 -18.70 -2.66
CA TYR A 34 15.35 -18.24 -2.31
C TYR A 34 15.44 -16.71 -2.27
N GLY A 35 14.85 -16.01 -3.25
CA GLY A 35 14.79 -14.54 -3.28
C GLY A 35 14.05 -13.95 -2.07
N LEU A 36 12.88 -14.49 -1.73
CA LEU A 36 12.12 -14.06 -0.55
C LEU A 36 12.88 -14.34 0.75
N ARG A 37 13.62 -15.46 0.83
CA ARG A 37 14.43 -15.79 2.00
C ARG A 37 15.61 -14.85 2.17
N LEU A 38 16.28 -14.45 1.08
CA LEU A 38 17.34 -13.45 1.10
C LEU A 38 16.80 -12.09 1.56
N GLN A 39 15.61 -11.68 1.10
CA GLN A 39 14.98 -10.43 1.54
C GLN A 39 14.63 -10.44 3.04
N GLN A 40 14.21 -11.59 3.57
CA GLN A 40 13.97 -11.77 5.01
C GLN A 40 15.27 -11.71 5.83
N GLU A 41 16.35 -12.32 5.33
CA GLU A 41 17.66 -12.36 6.01
C GLU A 41 18.42 -11.04 5.94
N ALA A 42 18.30 -10.31 4.82
CA ALA A 42 18.81 -8.96 4.67
C ALA A 42 18.06 -7.92 5.53
N GLY A 43 17.07 -8.37 6.31
CA GLY A 43 16.35 -7.56 7.27
C GLY A 43 15.63 -6.42 6.59
N SER A 44 14.56 -6.74 5.84
CA SER A 44 13.62 -5.76 5.29
C SER A 44 14.33 -4.50 4.83
N TYR A 45 15.19 -4.60 3.81
CA TYR A 45 15.81 -3.43 3.19
C TYR A 45 14.68 -2.55 2.66
N ILE A 46 14.22 -1.64 3.52
CA ILE A 46 13.39 -0.51 3.15
C ILE A 46 14.40 0.39 2.46
N GLU A 47 14.38 0.35 1.14
CA GLU A 47 15.03 1.38 0.34
C GLU A 47 14.62 2.72 0.96
N GLU A 48 15.58 3.45 1.55
CA GLU A 48 15.29 4.75 2.14
C GLU A 48 14.62 5.58 1.06
N SER A 49 13.34 5.87 1.26
CA SER A 49 12.58 6.71 0.33
C SER A 49 13.39 7.99 0.14
N LEU A 50 13.75 8.28 -1.11
CA LEU A 50 14.40 9.55 -1.48
C LEU A 50 13.56 10.77 -1.07
N VAL A 51 12.28 10.55 -0.75
CA VAL A 51 11.36 11.55 -0.23
C VAL A 51 11.49 11.61 1.29
N ASN A 52 12.07 12.70 1.77
CA ASN A 52 12.10 13.03 3.19
C ASN A 52 10.67 13.31 3.69
N ASP A 53 10.14 12.43 4.54
CA ASP A 53 8.78 12.55 5.09
C ASP A 53 8.52 13.90 5.77
N SER A 54 9.57 14.53 6.32
CA SER A 54 9.50 15.86 6.92
C SER A 54 9.20 16.95 5.89
N GLU A 55 9.78 16.85 4.70
CA GLU A 55 9.55 17.80 3.61
C GLU A 55 8.21 17.58 2.93
N LEU A 56 7.80 16.31 2.77
CA LEU A 56 6.47 15.96 2.28
C LEU A 56 5.38 16.54 3.20
N SER A 57 5.52 16.34 4.51
CA SER A 57 4.57 16.87 5.50
C SER A 57 4.47 18.39 5.45
N LYS A 58 5.61 19.11 5.37
CA LYS A 58 5.62 20.57 5.23
C LYS A 58 4.97 21.04 3.92
N ALA A 59 5.25 20.37 2.80
CA ALA A 59 4.65 20.70 1.51
C ALA A 59 3.14 20.47 1.49
N MET A 60 2.65 19.39 2.13
CA MET A 60 1.23 19.12 2.28
C MET A 60 0.54 20.17 3.17
N ILE A 61 1.15 20.55 4.29
CA ILE A 61 0.62 21.59 5.18
C ILE A 61 0.54 22.94 4.46
N ASN A 62 1.58 23.32 3.71
CA ASN A 62 1.57 24.56 2.93
C ASN A 62 0.49 24.55 1.84
N ARG A 63 0.24 23.40 1.18
CA ARG A 63 -0.89 23.27 0.24
C ARG A 63 -2.24 23.40 0.93
N LEU A 64 -2.41 22.87 2.14
CA LEU A 64 -3.67 23.00 2.88
C LEU A 64 -3.90 24.42 3.43
N GLN A 65 -2.82 25.18 3.66
CA GLN A 65 -2.88 26.60 4.02
C GLN A 65 -3.16 27.50 2.81
N ASP A 66 -3.02 26.97 1.59
CA ASP A 66 -3.33 27.71 0.37
C ASP A 66 -4.83 27.99 0.28
N GLY A 67 -5.19 29.27 0.16
CA GLY A 67 -6.58 29.74 0.30
C GLY A 67 -7.51 29.13 -0.75
N GLU A 68 -7.01 28.86 -1.95
CA GLU A 68 -7.77 28.25 -3.04
C GLU A 68 -8.18 26.80 -2.73
N ILE A 69 -7.31 26.04 -2.05
CA ILE A 69 -7.59 24.65 -1.67
C ILE A 69 -8.64 24.62 -0.56
N LYS A 70 -8.54 25.53 0.41
CA LYS A 70 -9.53 25.69 1.47
C LYS A 70 -10.92 26.02 0.91
N GLU A 71 -11.02 26.95 -0.04
CA GLU A 71 -12.30 27.29 -0.66
C GLU A 71 -12.90 26.13 -1.48
N ARG A 72 -12.06 25.37 -2.20
CA ARG A 72 -12.51 24.17 -2.92
C ARG A 72 -13.04 23.11 -1.98
N LEU A 73 -12.33 22.84 -0.88
CA LEU A 73 -12.75 21.86 0.13
C LEU A 73 -14.07 22.28 0.80
N ILE A 74 -14.25 23.57 1.10
CA ILE A 74 -15.52 24.07 1.67
C ILE A 74 -16.69 23.80 0.70
N LYS A 75 -16.53 24.11 -0.59
CA LYS A 75 -17.57 23.86 -1.60
C LYS A 75 -17.88 22.38 -1.78
N GLU A 76 -16.87 21.52 -1.69
CA GLU A 76 -17.02 20.08 -1.82
C GLU A 76 -17.78 19.49 -0.61
N ILE A 77 -17.46 19.95 0.60
CA ILE A 77 -18.18 19.58 1.84
C ILE A 77 -19.64 20.02 1.77
N GLU A 78 -19.92 21.27 1.36
CA GLU A 78 -21.31 21.76 1.23
C GLU A 78 -22.11 20.96 0.18
N ALA A 79 -21.47 20.59 -0.94
CA ALA A 79 -22.10 19.75 -1.96
C ALA A 79 -22.38 18.34 -1.44
N GLU A 80 -21.46 17.75 -0.67
CA GLU A 80 -21.60 16.44 -0.08
C GLU A 80 -22.66 16.42 1.02
N GLU A 81 -22.73 17.44 1.88
CA GLU A 81 -23.79 17.58 2.88
C GLU A 81 -25.18 17.66 2.24
N LYS A 82 -25.31 18.42 1.15
CA LYS A 82 -26.58 18.51 0.40
C LYS A 82 -26.97 17.15 -0.20
N ALA A 83 -26.01 16.46 -0.84
CA ALA A 83 -26.25 15.12 -1.39
C ALA A 83 -26.60 14.10 -0.29
N HIS A 84 -25.98 14.22 0.88
CA HIS A 84 -26.28 13.37 2.03
C HIS A 84 -27.69 13.65 2.57
N ALA A 85 -28.10 14.91 2.70
CA ALA A 85 -29.46 15.28 3.10
C ALA A 85 -30.51 14.72 2.14
N GLU A 86 -30.26 14.77 0.82
CA GLU A 86 -31.14 14.18 -0.19
C GLU A 86 -31.21 12.65 -0.06
N ARG A 87 -30.09 11.97 0.15
CA ARG A 87 -30.06 10.51 0.41
C ARG A 87 -30.82 10.12 1.66
N VAL A 88 -30.68 10.87 2.74
CA VAL A 88 -31.41 10.64 4.00
C VAL A 88 -32.91 10.85 3.79
N ALA A 89 -33.33 11.90 3.06
CA ALA A 89 -34.73 12.16 2.76
C ALA A 89 -35.35 11.03 1.90
N ILE A 90 -34.61 10.53 0.91
CA ILE A 90 -35.04 9.38 0.10
C ILE A 90 -35.18 8.12 0.97
N ALA A 91 -34.19 7.85 1.83
CA ALA A 91 -34.23 6.68 2.72
C ALA A 91 -35.42 6.75 3.70
N GLN A 92 -35.71 7.93 4.26
CA GLN A 92 -36.87 8.14 5.13
C GLN A 92 -38.21 7.97 4.40
N LYS A 93 -38.27 8.29 3.10
CA LYS A 93 -39.47 8.10 2.30
C LYS A 93 -39.69 6.61 1.99
N ILE A 94 -38.64 5.89 1.61
CA ILE A 94 -38.67 4.45 1.35
C ILE A 94 -39.09 3.69 2.62
N THR A 95 -38.52 4.03 3.78
CA THR A 95 -38.90 3.34 5.03
C THR A 95 -40.36 3.57 5.41
N LYS A 96 -40.93 4.75 5.17
CA LYS A 96 -42.37 5.02 5.38
C LYS A 96 -43.28 4.23 4.43
N GLU A 97 -42.89 4.08 3.17
CA GLU A 97 -43.66 3.30 2.18
C GLU A 97 -43.59 1.78 2.44
N VAL A 98 -42.47 1.28 2.97
CA VAL A 98 -42.29 -0.15 3.29
C VAL A 98 -42.94 -0.55 4.63
N THR A 99 -43.21 0.41 5.52
CA THR A 99 -43.84 0.17 6.84
C THR A 99 -45.34 0.50 6.88
N SER A 100 -45.93 1.00 5.78
CA SER A 100 -47.38 1.23 5.64
C SER A 100 -48.10 0.02 5.03
#